data_AF-A0A803R2M4-F1
#
_entry.id   AF-A0A803R2M4-F1
#
_cell.length_a   1.000
_cell.length_b   1.000
_cell.length_c   1.000
_cell.angle_alpha   90.00
_cell.angle_beta   90.00
_cell.angle_gamma   90.00
#
_symmetry.space_group_name_H-M   'P 1'
#
loop_
_entity.id
_entity.type
_entity.pdbx_description
1 polymer ?
#
loop_
_entity_poly.entity_id
_entity_poly.type
_entity_poly.pdbx_seq_one_letter_code
_entity_poly.pdbx_strand_id
1 'polypeptide(L)'
;MVNQYGIKFSIHLITSHFGNLVAKVCENLLRRGPLTLQSLIRSTELTPLQVKNSLLILIQHNCVQAFSIEQIGAGGNEVKVTQYLAVFSNILHRLRFPKFLAIVSQELDKDCEEIFEGLIQHGRLTLDQICDRAGSDKSGGGDSNVRAAVRENFNKLLNARFIERCPAPEPFLEPPTETKSSNKRGAKSAKLDGAPETEEQRIIAAAAPIEVLRFSNLATSGTDFDADEDVSGSSVGEKRKHGSLELNEEHGSKDKEVILWRVNFEEFIRCLRHKVKLHCIIIFIIIFR
;
A
#
# COMPACT_ATOMS: atom_id res chain seq x y z
N MET A 1 9.68 15.55 -11.49
CA MET A 1 10.97 15.41 -10.78
C MET A 1 10.87 16.05 -9.40
N VAL A 2 11.27 15.34 -8.35
CA VAL A 2 11.25 15.85 -6.97
C VAL A 2 12.38 16.87 -6.79
N ASN A 3 12.09 18.03 -6.21
CA ASN A 3 13.10 19.06 -5.91
C ASN A 3 14.17 18.50 -4.95
N GLN A 4 15.45 18.85 -5.14
CA GLN A 4 16.57 18.43 -4.28
C GLN A 4 16.32 18.70 -2.79
N TYR A 5 15.67 19.82 -2.46
CA TYR A 5 15.28 20.12 -1.07
C TYR A 5 14.22 19.14 -0.53
N GLY A 6 13.27 18.74 -1.39
CA GLY A 6 12.29 17.72 -1.07
C GLY A 6 12.96 16.37 -0.76
N ILE A 7 13.93 15.96 -1.59
CA ILE A 7 14.70 14.73 -1.36
C ILE A 7 15.43 14.78 -0.01
N LYS A 8 16.19 15.86 0.26
CA LYS A 8 16.91 16.02 1.54
C LYS A 8 15.97 15.93 2.74
N PHE A 9 14.80 16.58 2.65
CA PHE A 9 13.82 16.57 3.72
C PHE A 9 13.21 15.18 3.93
N SER A 10 12.84 14.48 2.86
CA SER A 10 12.34 13.10 2.94
C SER A 10 13.37 12.15 3.56
N ILE A 11 14.65 12.31 3.24
CA ILE A 11 15.74 11.54 3.86
C ILE A 11 15.79 11.80 5.37
N HIS A 12 15.69 13.06 5.80
CA HIS A 12 15.67 13.41 7.22
C HIS A 12 14.48 12.77 7.97
N LEU A 13 13.29 12.76 7.36
CA LEU A 13 12.11 12.09 7.91
C LEU A 13 12.33 10.59 8.06
N ILE A 14 12.76 9.92 7.00
CA ILE A 14 13.01 8.46 7.01
C ILE A 14 14.11 8.11 8.00
N THR A 15 15.17 8.93 8.11
CA THR A 15 16.24 8.75 9.10
C THR A 15 15.70 8.82 10.52
N SER A 16 14.84 9.80 10.81
CA SER A 16 14.27 10.01 12.15
C SER A 16 13.32 8.88 12.56
N HIS A 17 12.59 8.28 11.61
CA HIS A 17 11.64 7.21 11.90
C HIS A 17 12.25 5.80 11.86
N PHE A 18 13.16 5.54 10.92
CA PHE A 18 13.61 4.17 10.59
C PHE A 18 15.14 3.99 10.63
N GLY A 19 15.89 5.07 10.88
CA GLY A 19 17.34 5.04 10.98
C GLY A 19 18.09 5.18 9.65
N ASN A 20 19.41 5.28 9.77
CA ASN A 20 20.32 5.64 8.68
C ASN A 20 20.35 4.62 7.53
N LEU A 21 20.28 3.32 7.86
CA LEU A 21 20.34 2.25 6.85
C LEU A 21 19.16 2.33 5.88
N VAL A 22 17.95 2.48 6.43
CA VAL A 22 16.71 2.60 5.66
C VAL A 22 16.70 3.88 4.84
N ALA A 23 17.20 4.99 5.41
CA ALA A 23 17.33 6.26 4.73
C ALA A 23 18.27 6.20 3.51
N LYS A 24 19.40 5.48 3.61
CA LYS A 24 20.36 5.31 2.49
C LYS A 24 19.72 4.59 1.30
N VAL A 25 18.91 3.56 1.55
CA VAL A 25 18.14 2.86 0.50
C VAL A 25 17.09 3.78 -0.11
N CYS A 26 16.34 4.50 0.73
CA CYS A 26 15.31 5.44 0.28
C CYS A 26 15.90 6.60 -0.56
N GLU A 27 17.06 7.14 -0.17
CA GLU A 27 17.77 8.18 -0.92
C GLU A 27 18.12 7.72 -2.34
N ASN A 28 18.61 6.49 -2.49
CA ASN A 28 18.95 5.94 -3.81
C ASN A 28 17.72 5.87 -4.72
N LEU A 29 16.58 5.42 -4.18
CA LEU A 29 15.32 5.38 -4.91
C LEU A 29 14.81 6.77 -5.29
N LEU A 30 14.87 7.73 -4.37
CA LEU A 30 14.40 9.11 -4.63
C LEU A 30 15.26 9.85 -5.66
N ARG A 31 16.57 9.58 -5.71
CA ARG A 31 17.49 10.25 -6.63
C ARG A 31 17.54 9.61 -8.01
N ARG A 32 17.46 8.28 -8.08
CA ARG A 32 17.70 7.51 -9.31
C ARG A 32 16.42 6.97 -9.94
N GLY A 33 15.29 7.06 -9.24
CA GLY A 33 14.01 6.50 -9.69
C GLY A 33 13.89 5.01 -9.38
N PRO A 34 13.10 4.26 -10.17
CA PRO A 34 12.93 2.83 -9.99
C PRO A 34 14.25 2.05 -10.08
N LEU A 35 14.52 1.18 -9.11
CA LEU A 35 15.73 0.35 -9.07
C LEU A 35 15.41 -1.09 -8.75
N THR A 36 16.19 -2.02 -9.30
CA THR A 36 16.17 -3.44 -8.91
C THR A 36 16.92 -3.66 -7.59
N LEU A 37 16.65 -4.79 -6.93
CA LEU A 37 17.38 -5.17 -5.71
C LEU A 37 18.91 -5.19 -5.92
N GLN A 38 19.37 -5.74 -7.05
CA GLN A 38 20.80 -5.81 -7.37
C GLN A 38 21.41 -4.41 -7.56
N SER A 39 20.69 -3.49 -8.22
CA SER A 39 21.14 -2.12 -8.39
C SER A 39 21.22 -1.39 -7.04
N LEU A 40 20.28 -1.64 -6.13
CA LEU A 40 20.30 -1.10 -4.77
C LEU A 40 21.48 -1.62 -3.96
N ILE A 41 21.74 -2.93 -3.98
CA ILE A 41 22.90 -3.53 -3.27
C ILE A 41 24.20 -2.90 -3.77
N ARG A 42 24.39 -2.81 -5.09
CA ARG A 42 25.59 -2.23 -5.68
C ARG A 42 25.77 -0.74 -5.36
N SER A 43 24.69 0.03 -5.31
CA SER A 43 24.76 1.49 -5.11
C SER A 43 24.77 1.93 -3.66
N THR A 44 24.25 1.10 -2.75
CA THR A 44 24.21 1.44 -1.32
C THR A 44 25.42 0.91 -0.57
N GLU A 45 26.21 -0.01 -1.15
CA GLU A 45 27.34 -0.68 -0.47
C GLU A 45 26.92 -1.35 0.86
N LEU A 46 25.64 -1.69 0.99
CA LEU A 46 25.07 -2.40 2.14
C LEU A 46 25.03 -3.89 1.85
N THR A 47 24.94 -4.69 2.91
CA THR A 47 24.76 -6.14 2.74
C THR A 47 23.39 -6.43 2.11
N PRO A 48 23.24 -7.52 1.34
CA PRO A 48 21.95 -7.89 0.75
C PRO A 48 20.83 -7.99 1.80
N LEU A 49 21.15 -8.48 3.00
CA LEU A 49 20.20 -8.57 4.11
C LEU A 49 19.75 -7.19 4.60
N GLN A 50 20.67 -6.23 4.74
CA GLN A 50 20.33 -4.85 5.13
C GLN A 50 19.43 -4.18 4.10
N VAL A 51 19.69 -4.37 2.81
CA VAL A 51 18.85 -3.80 1.73
C VAL A 51 17.45 -4.43 1.75
N LYS A 52 17.36 -5.76 1.87
CA LYS A 52 16.07 -6.47 1.97
C LYS A 52 15.24 -6.00 3.17
N ASN A 53 15.86 -5.92 4.35
CA ASN A 53 15.17 -5.46 5.56
C ASN A 53 14.74 -3.99 5.45
N SER A 54 15.58 -3.15 4.85
CA SER A 54 15.23 -1.74 4.60
C SER A 54 14.05 -1.59 3.65
N LEU A 55 14.04 -2.36 2.56
CA LEU A 55 12.91 -2.39 1.62
C LEU A 55 11.64 -2.91 2.29
N LEU A 56 11.74 -3.95 3.12
CA LEU A 56 10.59 -4.49 3.86
C LEU A 56 9.95 -3.41 4.74
N ILE A 57 10.75 -2.66 5.51
CA ILE A 57 10.27 -1.54 6.34
C ILE A 57 9.61 -0.46 5.47
N LEU A 58 10.26 -0.05 4.36
CA LEU A 58 9.73 1.00 3.50
C LEU A 58 8.41 0.60 2.82
N ILE A 59 8.29 -0.65 2.37
CA ILE A 59 7.06 -1.20 1.78
C ILE A 59 5.97 -1.29 2.85
N GLN A 60 6.32 -1.78 4.04
CA GLN A 60 5.41 -1.88 5.19
C GLN A 60 4.77 -0.53 5.54
N HIS A 61 5.52 0.58 5.44
CA HIS A 61 5.01 1.93 5.70
C HIS A 61 4.53 2.67 4.43
N ASN A 62 4.29 1.95 3.32
CA ASN A 62 3.83 2.50 2.04
C ASN A 62 4.74 3.60 1.46
N CYS A 63 6.01 3.66 1.86
CA CYS A 63 7.00 4.60 1.34
C CYS A 63 7.63 4.12 0.02
N VAL A 64 7.57 2.80 -0.23
CA VAL A 64 8.06 2.17 -1.46
C VAL A 64 6.98 1.25 -2.03
N GLN A 65 6.82 1.28 -3.36
CA GLN A 65 5.99 0.36 -4.12
C GLN A 65 6.90 -0.53 -4.97
N ALA A 66 6.74 -1.84 -4.84
CA ALA A 66 7.35 -2.80 -5.75
C ALA A 66 6.42 -3.01 -6.95
N PHE A 67 7.00 -3.31 -8.11
CA PHE A 67 6.27 -3.64 -9.32
C PHE A 67 7.17 -4.48 -10.23
N SER A 68 6.56 -5.26 -11.11
CA SER A 68 7.26 -6.10 -12.07
C SER A 68 7.16 -5.52 -13.47
N ILE A 69 8.26 -5.50 -14.20
CA ILE A 69 8.29 -5.19 -15.64
C ILE A 69 8.91 -6.33 -16.42
N GLU A 70 8.48 -6.50 -17.66
CA GLU A 70 9.15 -7.37 -18.62
C GLU A 70 10.40 -6.70 -19.19
N GLN A 71 11.52 -7.42 -19.13
CA GLN A 71 12.77 -7.04 -19.78
C GLN A 71 13.26 -8.18 -20.67
N ILE A 72 13.82 -7.83 -21.81
CA ILE A 72 14.46 -8.80 -22.72
C ILE A 72 15.80 -9.21 -22.09
N GLY A 73 15.90 -10.48 -21.71
CA GLY A 73 17.13 -11.05 -21.17
C GLY A 73 18.22 -11.22 -22.24
N ALA A 74 19.45 -11.52 -21.81
CA ALA A 74 20.61 -11.69 -22.70
C ALA A 74 20.46 -12.81 -23.75
N GLY A 75 19.46 -13.70 -23.60
CA GLY A 75 19.12 -14.76 -24.54
C GLY A 75 17.86 -14.52 -25.38
N GLY A 76 17.30 -13.29 -25.38
CA GLY A 76 16.08 -12.97 -26.13
C GLY A 76 14.77 -13.40 -25.45
N ASN A 77 14.83 -14.08 -24.31
CA ASN A 77 13.64 -14.44 -23.53
C ASN A 77 13.15 -13.27 -22.68
N GLU A 78 11.84 -13.12 -22.58
CA GLU A 78 11.18 -12.18 -21.67
C GLU A 78 11.36 -12.65 -20.23
N VAL A 79 11.97 -11.80 -19.40
CA VAL A 79 12.19 -12.06 -17.97
C VAL A 79 11.45 -10.99 -17.18
N LYS A 80 10.66 -11.42 -16.19
CA LYS A 80 10.04 -10.51 -15.22
C LYS A 80 11.07 -10.03 -14.22
N VAL A 81 11.20 -8.71 -14.11
CA VAL A 81 12.16 -8.06 -13.21
C VAL A 81 11.42 -7.13 -12.27
N THR A 82 11.54 -7.40 -10.97
CA THR A 82 10.99 -6.54 -9.92
C THR A 82 11.83 -5.27 -9.76
N GLN A 83 11.16 -4.13 -9.78
CA GLN A 83 11.71 -2.83 -9.45
C GLN A 83 10.99 -2.23 -8.25
N TYR A 84 11.70 -1.36 -7.53
CA TYR A 84 11.19 -0.65 -6.38
C TYR A 84 11.18 0.84 -6.70
N LEU A 85 10.06 1.51 -6.43
CA LEU A 85 9.91 2.95 -6.56
C LEU A 85 9.61 3.57 -5.19
N ALA A 86 10.33 4.63 -4.82
CA ALA A 86 9.97 5.45 -3.66
C ALA A 86 8.79 6.36 -4.00
N VAL A 87 7.73 6.28 -3.20
CA VAL A 87 6.52 7.10 -3.35
C VAL A 87 6.69 8.36 -2.49
N PHE A 88 7.10 9.45 -3.14
CA PHE A 88 7.52 10.66 -2.44
C PHE A 88 6.40 11.30 -1.61
N SER A 89 5.18 11.31 -2.13
CA SER A 89 4.00 11.84 -1.46
C SER A 89 3.75 11.14 -0.11
N ASN A 90 3.79 9.80 -0.09
CA ASN A 90 3.55 8.99 1.10
C ASN A 90 4.58 9.26 2.21
N ILE A 91 5.85 9.48 1.84
CA ILE A 91 6.89 9.86 2.80
C ILE A 91 6.54 11.20 3.47
N LEU A 92 6.11 12.19 2.69
CA LEU A 92 5.72 13.50 3.23
C LEU A 92 4.43 13.46 4.05
N HIS A 93 3.49 12.55 3.75
CA HIS A 93 2.27 12.40 4.52
C HIS A 93 2.51 12.03 5.99
N ARG A 94 3.67 11.43 6.32
CA ARG A 94 4.06 11.12 7.71
C ARG A 94 4.04 12.33 8.63
N LEU A 95 4.41 13.51 8.14
CA LEU A 95 4.35 14.76 8.92
C LEU A 95 2.92 15.23 9.24
N ARG A 96 1.95 14.75 8.48
CA ARG A 96 0.55 15.13 8.62
C ARG A 96 -0.22 14.18 9.53
N PHE A 97 0.41 13.12 10.02
CA PHE A 97 -0.21 12.12 10.90
C PHE A 97 -0.95 12.75 12.09
N PRO A 98 -0.40 13.74 12.82
CA PRO A 98 -1.13 14.38 13.91
C PRO A 98 -2.43 15.07 13.44
N LYS A 99 -2.43 15.64 12.22
CA LYS A 99 -3.63 16.26 11.63
C LYS A 99 -4.64 15.23 11.15
N PHE A 100 -4.19 14.09 10.65
CA PHE A 100 -5.06 13.00 10.24
C PHE A 100 -5.76 12.39 11.46
N LEU A 101 -5.01 12.18 12.55
CA LEU A 101 -5.55 11.71 13.82
C LEU A 101 -6.61 12.68 14.36
N ALA A 102 -6.33 13.99 14.33
CA ALA A 102 -7.29 15.01 14.73
C ALA A 102 -8.56 15.04 13.87
N ILE A 103 -8.49 14.68 12.58
CA ILE A 103 -9.68 14.54 11.72
C ILE A 103 -10.52 13.34 12.16
N VAL A 104 -9.89 12.19 12.41
CA VAL A 104 -10.59 10.98 12.88
C VAL A 104 -11.26 11.24 14.23
N SER A 105 -10.57 11.88 15.17
CA SER A 105 -11.10 12.25 16.48
C SER A 105 -12.29 13.23 16.41
N GLN A 106 -12.35 14.07 15.38
CA GLN A 106 -13.46 15.02 15.17
C GLN A 106 -14.67 14.39 14.48
N GLU A 107 -14.45 13.42 13.60
CA GLU A 107 -15.48 12.87 12.72
C GLU A 107 -16.00 11.50 13.18
N LEU A 108 -15.26 10.78 14.03
CA LEU A 108 -15.54 9.42 14.49
C LEU A 108 -15.28 9.27 16.00
N ASP A 109 -15.49 8.05 16.51
CA ASP A 109 -15.36 7.69 17.92
C ASP A 109 -13.88 7.46 18.34
N LYS A 110 -13.61 7.55 19.64
CA LYS A 110 -12.28 7.31 20.22
C LYS A 110 -11.70 5.93 19.89
N ASP A 111 -12.54 4.90 19.85
CA ASP A 111 -12.09 3.55 19.47
C ASP A 111 -11.65 3.49 17.99
N CYS A 112 -12.24 4.32 17.12
CA CYS A 112 -11.80 4.45 15.72
C CYS A 112 -10.45 5.16 15.63
N GLU A 113 -10.22 6.17 16.47
CA GLU A 113 -8.94 6.87 16.59
C GLU A 113 -7.81 5.92 16.98
N GLU A 114 -8.05 5.01 17.93
CA GLU A 114 -7.07 4.01 18.39
C GLU A 114 -6.68 3.02 17.27
N ILE A 115 -7.68 2.48 16.55
CA ILE A 115 -7.44 1.62 15.38
C ILE A 115 -6.64 2.36 14.30
N PHE A 116 -7.03 3.61 14.05
CA PHE A 116 -6.36 4.46 13.06
C PHE A 116 -4.92 4.78 13.45
N GLU A 117 -4.67 5.07 14.72
CA GLU A 117 -3.34 5.29 15.28
C GLU A 117 -2.44 4.07 15.05
N GLY A 118 -2.94 2.86 15.35
CA GLY A 118 -2.22 1.61 15.09
C GLY A 118 -1.80 1.46 13.62
N LEU A 119 -2.69 1.83 12.68
CA LEU A 119 -2.41 1.78 11.25
C LEU A 119 -1.35 2.81 10.80
N ILE A 120 -1.41 4.06 11.26
CA ILE A 120 -0.40 5.08 10.87
C ILE A 120 0.98 4.76 11.47
N GLN A 121 1.01 4.20 12.69
CA GLN A 121 2.26 3.86 13.37
C GLN A 121 2.95 2.66 12.72
N HIS A 122 2.20 1.62 12.33
CA HIS A 122 2.76 0.35 11.85
C HIS A 122 2.59 0.09 10.36
N GLY A 123 1.86 0.92 9.63
CA GLY A 123 1.67 0.82 8.19
C GLY A 123 0.61 -0.21 7.81
N ARG A 124 1.01 -1.26 7.08
CA ARG A 124 0.10 -2.29 6.55
C ARG A 124 -0.24 -3.33 7.62
N LEU A 125 -1.52 -3.49 7.97
CA LEU A 125 -1.94 -4.49 8.97
C LEU A 125 -3.05 -5.38 8.45
N THR A 126 -3.09 -6.64 8.88
CA THR A 126 -4.26 -7.51 8.70
C THR A 126 -5.34 -7.15 9.70
N LEU A 127 -6.59 -7.55 9.43
CA LEU A 127 -7.69 -7.34 10.38
C LEU A 127 -7.41 -8.05 11.73
N ASP A 128 -6.82 -9.24 11.70
CA ASP A 128 -6.43 -9.96 12.92
C ASP A 128 -5.36 -9.19 13.71
N GLN A 129 -4.32 -8.67 13.05
CA GLN A 129 -3.31 -7.85 13.72
C GLN A 129 -3.90 -6.59 14.36
N ILE A 130 -4.91 -5.97 13.74
CA ILE A 130 -5.63 -4.82 14.32
C ILE A 130 -6.39 -5.25 15.57
N CYS A 131 -7.13 -6.36 15.49
CA CYS A 131 -7.88 -6.92 16.62
C CYS A 131 -6.98 -7.28 17.80
N ASP A 132 -5.86 -7.95 17.55
CA ASP A 132 -4.96 -8.44 18.60
C ASP A 132 -4.32 -7.27 19.37
N ARG A 133 -4.08 -6.15 18.70
CA ARG A 133 -3.56 -4.93 19.33
C ARG A 133 -4.58 -4.27 20.24
N ALA A 134 -5.80 -4.08 19.73
CA ALA A 134 -6.89 -3.49 20.51
C ALA A 134 -7.32 -4.38 21.70
N GLY A 135 -7.06 -5.69 21.64
CA GLY A 135 -7.28 -6.64 22.74
C GLY A 135 -6.20 -6.60 23.82
N SER A 136 -4.95 -6.26 23.47
CA SER A 136 -3.82 -6.30 24.40
C SER A 136 -3.87 -5.26 25.52
N ASP A 137 -4.60 -4.16 25.33
CA ASP A 137 -4.78 -3.11 26.34
C ASP A 137 -5.95 -3.35 27.31
N LYS A 138 -6.81 -4.34 27.02
CA LYS A 138 -8.06 -4.62 27.76
C LYS A 138 -8.04 -6.04 28.35
N SER A 139 -7.08 -6.35 29.22
CA SER A 139 -7.02 -7.64 29.91
C SER A 139 -8.11 -7.77 30.99
N GLY A 140 -9.18 -8.49 30.71
CA GLY A 140 -10.19 -8.83 31.72
C GLY A 140 -11.53 -9.32 31.20
N GLY A 141 -11.55 -10.43 30.45
CA GLY A 141 -12.76 -11.24 30.22
C GLY A 141 -13.75 -10.72 29.18
N GLY A 142 -13.54 -11.07 27.91
CA GLY A 142 -14.54 -10.84 26.85
C GLY A 142 -13.97 -10.76 25.43
N ASP A 143 -13.02 -11.63 25.06
CA ASP A 143 -12.24 -11.55 23.82
C ASP A 143 -13.11 -11.46 22.55
N SER A 144 -14.22 -12.20 22.49
CA SER A 144 -15.15 -12.18 21.34
C SER A 144 -15.89 -10.85 21.17
N ASN A 145 -16.35 -10.24 22.27
CA ASN A 145 -17.08 -8.97 22.22
C ASN A 145 -16.16 -7.80 21.89
N VAL A 146 -14.92 -7.81 22.40
CA VAL A 146 -13.90 -6.82 22.05
C VAL A 146 -13.56 -6.91 20.56
N ARG A 147 -13.33 -8.12 20.03
CA ARG A 147 -13.08 -8.31 18.58
C ARG A 147 -14.27 -7.86 17.72
N ALA A 148 -15.51 -8.08 18.16
CA ALA A 148 -16.70 -7.61 17.46
C ALA A 148 -16.78 -6.07 17.41
N ALA A 149 -16.53 -5.40 18.54
CA ALA A 149 -16.50 -3.93 18.62
C ALA A 149 -15.38 -3.33 17.73
N VAL A 150 -14.19 -3.94 17.75
CA VAL A 150 -13.07 -3.53 16.88
C VAL A 150 -13.47 -3.66 15.41
N ARG A 151 -14.14 -4.76 15.03
CA ARG A 151 -14.61 -4.96 13.66
C ARG A 151 -15.68 -3.95 13.24
N GLU A 152 -16.58 -3.56 14.14
CA GLU A 152 -17.57 -2.52 13.88
C GLU A 152 -16.91 -1.16 13.64
N ASN A 153 -16.01 -0.75 14.53
CA ASN A 153 -15.27 0.51 14.40
C ASN A 153 -14.36 0.52 13.15
N PHE A 154 -13.76 -0.62 12.82
CA PHE A 154 -13.05 -0.82 11.56
C PHE A 154 -13.96 -0.61 10.33
N ASN A 155 -15.19 -1.14 10.35
CA ASN A 155 -16.14 -0.89 9.26
C ASN A 155 -16.59 0.59 9.19
N LYS A 156 -16.71 1.29 10.32
CA LYS A 156 -16.95 2.76 10.33
C LYS A 156 -15.83 3.50 9.61
N LEU A 157 -14.57 3.16 9.87
CA LEU A 157 -13.40 3.73 9.19
C LEU A 157 -13.42 3.43 7.67
N LEU A 158 -13.82 2.23 7.26
CA LEU A 158 -13.98 1.88 5.84
C LEU A 158 -15.08 2.69 5.17
N ASN A 159 -16.24 2.79 5.81
CA ASN A 159 -17.38 3.54 5.28
C ASN A 159 -17.07 5.03 5.14
N ALA A 160 -16.27 5.59 6.07
CA ALA A 160 -15.74 6.95 5.99
C ALA A 160 -14.61 7.12 4.96
N ARG A 161 -14.17 6.03 4.30
CA ARG A 161 -13.04 5.98 3.36
C ARG A 161 -11.69 6.43 3.94
N PHE A 162 -11.54 6.38 5.27
CA PHE A 162 -10.28 6.71 5.94
C PHE A 162 -9.25 5.59 5.84
N ILE A 163 -9.71 4.37 5.65
CA ILE A 163 -8.87 3.20 5.42
C ILE A 163 -9.27 2.51 4.11
N GLU A 164 -8.32 1.81 3.52
CA GLU A 164 -8.47 1.13 2.24
C GLU A 164 -7.59 -0.12 2.19
N ARG A 165 -7.90 -1.02 1.25
CA ARG A 165 -7.03 -2.16 0.97
C ARG A 165 -5.68 -1.70 0.45
N CYS A 166 -4.64 -2.43 0.82
CA CYS A 166 -3.31 -2.19 0.28
C CYS A 166 -3.28 -2.47 -1.23
N PRO A 167 -2.53 -1.69 -2.00
CA PRO A 167 -2.20 -2.02 -3.38
C PRO A 167 -1.58 -3.41 -3.49
N ALA A 168 -1.77 -4.05 -4.64
CA ALA A 168 -1.12 -5.31 -4.96
C ALA A 168 0.40 -5.18 -4.71
N PRO A 169 1.02 -6.18 -4.06
CA PRO A 169 2.42 -6.08 -3.65
C PRO A 169 3.36 -6.01 -4.86
N GLU A 170 2.98 -6.61 -5.98
CA GLU A 170 3.77 -6.60 -7.22
C GLU A 170 2.83 -6.59 -8.44
N PRO A 171 2.28 -5.43 -8.82
CA PRO A 171 1.56 -5.31 -10.08
C PRO A 171 2.54 -5.52 -11.23
N PHE A 172 2.04 -6.15 -12.29
CA PHE A 172 2.74 -6.24 -13.55
C PHE A 172 2.46 -4.98 -14.37
N LEU A 173 3.52 -4.35 -14.88
CA LEU A 173 3.42 -3.22 -15.80
C LEU A 173 3.90 -3.65 -17.18
N GLU A 174 2.98 -3.64 -18.13
CA GLU A 174 3.32 -3.77 -19.54
C GLU A 174 4.24 -2.61 -19.95
N PRO A 175 5.32 -2.88 -20.70
CA PRO A 175 6.20 -1.83 -21.18
C PRO A 175 5.41 -0.84 -22.05
N PRO A 176 5.74 0.47 -22.03
CA PRO A 176 5.09 1.44 -22.88
C PRO A 176 5.28 1.01 -24.34
N THR A 177 4.20 0.71 -25.05
CA THR A 177 4.25 0.60 -26.49
C THR A 177 4.67 1.97 -27.03
N GLU A 178 5.90 2.08 -27.52
CA GLU A 178 6.30 3.22 -28.30
C GLU A 178 5.32 3.33 -29.47
N THR A 179 4.42 4.30 -29.39
CA THR A 179 3.47 4.59 -30.44
C THR A 179 4.28 5.11 -31.61
N LYS A 180 4.73 4.19 -32.48
CA LYS A 180 5.30 4.53 -33.78
C LYS A 180 4.25 5.40 -34.48
N SER A 181 4.57 6.68 -34.61
CA SER A 181 3.79 7.66 -35.34
C SER A 181 3.72 7.23 -36.80
N SER A 182 2.71 6.43 -37.15
CA SER A 182 2.32 6.24 -38.54
C SER A 182 1.35 7.37 -38.88
N ASN A 183 1.84 8.31 -39.69
CA ASN A 183 1.07 9.40 -40.24
C ASN A 183 -0.21 8.87 -40.92
N LYS A 184 -1.38 9.25 -40.40
CA LYS A 184 -2.62 9.23 -41.19
C LYS A 184 -3.45 10.48 -40.88
N ARG A 185 -3.52 11.35 -41.89
CA ARG A 185 -4.36 12.56 -41.94
C ARG A 185 -5.85 12.17 -41.74
N GLY A 186 -6.56 12.89 -40.88
CA GLY A 186 -8.01 12.82 -40.71
C GLY A 186 -8.47 13.69 -39.54
N ALA A 187 -9.58 14.40 -39.70
CA ALA A 187 -9.90 15.63 -38.98
C ALA A 187 -10.60 15.48 -37.60
N LYS A 188 -10.38 16.49 -36.75
CA LYS A 188 -11.23 17.06 -35.67
C LYS A 188 -11.89 16.09 -34.65
N SER A 189 -11.32 16.03 -33.44
CA SER A 189 -12.10 16.15 -32.19
C SER A 189 -11.19 16.48 -30.99
N ALA A 190 -11.67 17.42 -30.16
CA ALA A 190 -11.29 17.84 -28.81
C ALA A 190 -9.85 17.56 -28.27
N LYS A 191 -9.06 18.64 -28.14
CA LYS A 191 -7.95 18.74 -27.17
C LYS A 191 -8.52 18.68 -25.75
N LEU A 192 -8.31 17.57 -25.05
CA LEU A 192 -8.22 17.54 -23.59
C LEU A 192 -6.72 17.54 -23.25
N ASP A 193 -6.31 18.59 -22.56
CA ASP A 193 -4.95 18.87 -22.14
C ASP A 193 -4.56 17.92 -21.00
N GLY A 194 -4.18 16.69 -21.35
CA GLY A 194 -3.63 15.71 -20.43
C GLY A 194 -2.13 15.91 -20.32
N ALA A 195 -1.67 16.48 -19.21
CA ALA A 195 -0.26 16.40 -18.84
C ALA A 195 0.20 14.93 -18.90
N PRO A 196 1.40 14.62 -19.42
CA PRO A 196 1.86 13.24 -19.52
C PRO A 196 1.84 12.62 -18.13
N GLU A 197 1.07 11.55 -17.96
CA GLU A 197 1.01 10.79 -16.72
C GLU A 197 2.43 10.36 -16.33
N THR A 198 2.84 10.75 -15.13
CA THR A 198 4.16 10.40 -14.62
C THR A 198 4.27 8.89 -14.43
N GLU A 199 5.47 8.34 -14.61
CA GLU A 199 5.73 6.91 -14.41
C GLU A 199 5.28 6.43 -13.01
N GLU A 200 5.49 7.26 -11.98
CA GLU A 200 4.97 7.05 -10.62
C GLU A 200 3.44 6.88 -10.58
N GLN A 201 2.68 7.70 -11.30
CA GLN A 201 1.21 7.59 -11.35
C GLN A 201 0.74 6.29 -12.00
N ARG A 202 1.39 5.86 -13.10
CA ARG A 202 1.05 4.60 -13.78
C ARG A 202 1.33 3.39 -12.88
N ILE A 203 2.46 3.38 -12.19
CA ILE A 203 2.83 2.32 -11.24
C ILE A 203 1.81 2.24 -10.10
N ILE A 204 1.46 3.38 -9.51
CA ILE A 204 0.48 3.43 -8.40
C ILE A 204 -0.91 2.99 -8.87
N ALA A 205 -1.33 3.39 -10.08
CA ALA A 205 -2.63 3.01 -10.64
C ALA A 205 -2.71 1.51 -10.93
N ALA A 206 -1.66 0.91 -11.51
CA ALA A 206 -1.62 -0.54 -11.74
C ALA A 206 -1.58 -1.35 -10.44
N ALA A 207 -0.99 -0.78 -9.38
CA ALA A 207 -1.00 -1.38 -8.05
C ALA A 207 -2.38 -1.29 -7.36
N ALA A 208 -3.21 -0.31 -7.72
CA ALA A 208 -4.42 0.00 -7.00
C ALA A 208 -5.40 -1.19 -7.03
N PRO A 209 -6.02 -1.55 -5.89
CA PRO A 209 -7.07 -2.56 -5.88
C PRO A 209 -8.24 -2.12 -6.78
N ILE A 210 -8.96 -3.09 -7.34
CA ILE A 210 -10.22 -2.84 -8.06
C ILE A 210 -11.11 -1.95 -7.17
N GLU A 211 -11.67 -0.88 -7.74
CA GLU A 211 -12.34 0.19 -6.98
C GLU A 211 -13.45 -0.35 -6.06
N VAL A 212 -14.17 -1.39 -6.51
CA VAL A 212 -15.21 -2.09 -5.74
C VAL A 212 -14.65 -2.80 -4.50
N LEU A 213 -13.43 -3.32 -4.58
CA LEU A 213 -12.76 -4.04 -3.48
C LEU A 213 -11.99 -3.09 -2.56
N ARG A 214 -11.55 -1.93 -3.05
CA ARG A 214 -10.71 -0.96 -2.34
C ARG A 214 -11.25 -0.58 -0.95
N PHE A 215 -12.57 -0.47 -0.82
CA PHE A 215 -13.27 -0.11 0.42
C PHE A 215 -14.20 -1.21 0.93
N SER A 216 -14.11 -2.42 0.39
CA SER A 216 -14.96 -3.55 0.78
C SER A 216 -14.20 -4.52 1.67
N ASN A 217 -14.87 -5.19 2.61
CA ASN A 217 -14.32 -6.26 3.43
C ASN A 217 -14.57 -7.67 2.82
N LEU A 218 -15.14 -7.75 1.61
CA LEU A 218 -15.45 -9.02 0.94
C LEU A 218 -14.20 -9.65 0.32
N ALA A 219 -13.83 -10.87 0.70
CA ALA A 219 -12.76 -11.59 0.00
C ALA A 219 -13.07 -11.68 -1.50
N THR A 220 -12.03 -11.63 -2.32
CA THR A 220 -12.15 -11.80 -3.78
C THR A 220 -12.45 -13.27 -4.05
N SER A 221 -13.67 -13.71 -3.75
CA SER A 221 -14.14 -14.99 -4.26
C SER A 221 -14.22 -14.82 -5.76
N GLY A 222 -13.42 -15.59 -6.49
CA GLY A 222 -13.62 -15.79 -7.92
C GLY A 222 -15.10 -16.09 -8.12
N THR A 223 -15.72 -15.35 -9.04
CA THR A 223 -17.03 -15.68 -9.58
C THR A 223 -16.88 -17.00 -10.33
N ASP A 224 -17.18 -18.10 -9.65
CA ASP A 224 -17.72 -19.29 -10.28
C ASP A 224 -19.06 -19.54 -9.59
N PHE A 225 -20.13 -19.28 -10.34
CA PHE A 225 -21.44 -19.81 -10.05
C PHE A 225 -21.35 -21.31 -10.25
N ASP A 226 -21.63 -22.11 -9.22
CA ASP A 226 -22.43 -23.31 -9.40
C ASP A 226 -23.05 -23.77 -8.08
N ALA A 227 -24.26 -24.30 -8.24
CA ALA A 227 -25.25 -24.60 -7.22
C ALA A 227 -24.97 -25.90 -6.46
N ASP A 228 -25.54 -25.95 -5.24
CA ASP A 228 -25.98 -27.08 -4.41
C ASP A 228 -25.42 -28.49 -4.68
N GLU A 229 -24.87 -29.13 -3.63
CA GLU A 229 -25.54 -30.27 -2.96
C GLU A 229 -24.81 -30.73 -1.67
N ASP A 230 -25.63 -31.25 -0.76
CA ASP A 230 -25.36 -31.70 0.60
C ASP A 230 -24.58 -33.03 0.75
N VAL A 231 -24.23 -33.33 2.01
CA VAL A 231 -24.12 -34.66 2.69
C VAL A 231 -22.71 -35.24 2.96
N SER A 232 -22.33 -35.12 4.24
CA SER A 232 -21.94 -36.16 5.23
C SER A 232 -20.95 -37.30 4.88
N GLY A 233 -20.00 -37.57 5.79
CA GLY A 233 -19.41 -38.92 5.92
C GLY A 233 -18.01 -39.03 6.54
N SER A 234 -17.95 -39.61 7.74
CA SER A 234 -16.78 -39.97 8.57
C SER A 234 -15.89 -41.08 7.98
N SER A 235 -14.55 -41.07 8.24
CA SER A 235 -13.83 -42.15 8.97
C SER A 235 -12.29 -42.15 8.84
N VAL A 236 -11.60 -42.03 9.99
CA VAL A 236 -10.51 -42.87 10.57
C VAL A 236 -9.58 -43.72 9.66
N GLY A 237 -8.24 -43.67 9.91
CA GLY A 237 -7.33 -44.83 9.71
C GLY A 237 -5.81 -44.62 9.49
N GLU A 238 -5.00 -44.82 10.55
CA GLU A 238 -3.65 -45.46 10.66
C GLU A 238 -2.33 -45.01 9.96
N LYS A 239 -1.39 -44.49 10.79
CA LYS A 239 -0.05 -45.04 11.21
C LYS A 239 0.99 -45.60 10.20
N ARG A 240 2.12 -44.87 9.98
CA ARG A 240 3.52 -45.11 10.49
C ARG A 240 4.68 -44.55 9.60
N LYS A 241 5.49 -43.65 10.20
CA LYS A 241 6.98 -43.49 10.27
C LYS A 241 7.89 -44.05 9.14
N HIS A 242 8.69 -43.20 8.47
CA HIS A 242 10.17 -43.03 8.63
C HIS A 242 10.81 -42.08 7.57
N GLY A 243 11.54 -41.06 8.02
CA GLY A 243 12.90 -40.68 7.56
C GLY A 243 13.15 -40.00 6.20
N SER A 244 13.64 -38.75 6.29
CA SER A 244 14.79 -38.18 5.57
C SER A 244 14.49 -36.86 4.85
N LEU A 245 15.27 -35.84 5.24
CA LEU A 245 15.43 -34.51 4.67
C LEU A 245 15.49 -34.53 3.13
N GLU A 246 14.74 -33.64 2.48
CA GLU A 246 15.25 -32.67 1.50
C GLU A 246 14.31 -31.45 1.49
N LEU A 247 14.86 -30.28 1.83
CA LEU A 247 14.19 -28.98 1.75
C LEU A 247 14.16 -28.55 0.28
N ASN A 248 13.01 -28.68 -0.36
CA ASN A 248 12.71 -27.93 -1.57
C ASN A 248 11.20 -27.67 -1.66
N GLU A 249 10.70 -26.78 -0.81
CA GLU A 249 9.34 -26.25 -0.96
C GLU A 249 9.34 -25.18 -2.06
N GLU A 250 9.16 -25.69 -3.27
CA GLU A 250 8.51 -25.01 -4.38
C GLU A 250 7.31 -24.22 -3.84
N HIS A 251 7.42 -22.89 -3.84
CA HIS A 251 6.35 -21.98 -3.40
C HIS A 251 5.22 -21.95 -4.44
N GLY A 252 4.50 -23.07 -4.53
CA GLY A 252 3.16 -23.15 -5.09
C GLY A 252 2.14 -23.05 -3.96
N SER A 253 2.12 -21.94 -3.20
CA SER A 253 1.09 -21.76 -2.18
C SER A 253 -0.19 -21.29 -2.86
N LYS A 254 -1.25 -22.10 -2.77
CA LYS A 254 -2.63 -21.62 -2.77
C LYS A 254 -2.79 -20.75 -1.51
N ASP A 255 -2.25 -19.53 -1.55
CA ASP A 255 -2.32 -18.60 -0.44
C ASP A 255 -3.77 -18.16 -0.28
N LYS A 256 -4.33 -18.41 0.92
CA LYS A 256 -5.49 -17.64 1.37
C LYS A 256 -5.10 -16.17 1.24
N GLU A 257 -5.78 -15.43 0.37
CA GLU A 257 -5.47 -14.02 0.08
C GLU A 257 -5.48 -13.23 1.40
N VAL A 258 -4.28 -12.91 1.93
CA VAL A 258 -4.15 -12.17 3.18
C VAL A 258 -4.41 -10.69 2.88
N ILE A 259 -5.60 -10.22 3.26
CA ILE A 259 -6.00 -8.82 3.01
C ILE A 259 -5.26 -7.91 4.01
N LEU A 260 -4.41 -7.05 3.46
CA LEU A 260 -3.72 -6.00 4.20
C LEU A 260 -4.45 -4.66 4.04
N TRP A 261 -4.51 -3.89 5.12
CA TRP A 261 -5.17 -2.60 5.19
C TRP A 261 -4.18 -1.48 5.43
N ARG A 262 -4.45 -0.31 4.85
CA ARG A 262 -3.68 0.91 5.05
C ARG A 262 -4.59 2.13 5.18
N VAL A 263 -4.01 3.23 5.61
CA VAL A 263 -4.67 4.54 5.62
C VAL A 263 -4.78 5.11 4.21
N ASN A 264 -5.95 5.65 3.88
CA ASN A 264 -6.20 6.38 2.64
C ASN A 264 -5.80 7.86 2.80
N PHE A 265 -4.55 8.18 2.48
CA PHE A 265 -4.07 9.57 2.59
C PHE A 265 -4.80 10.54 1.65
N GLU A 266 -5.35 10.08 0.52
CA GLU A 266 -6.03 10.94 -0.45
C GLU A 266 -7.27 11.59 0.16
N GLU A 267 -8.04 10.81 0.93
CA GLU A 267 -9.25 11.30 1.60
C GLU A 267 -8.91 12.37 2.64
N PHE A 268 -7.88 12.16 3.46
CA PHE A 268 -7.46 13.19 4.43
C PHE A 268 -6.96 14.47 3.76
N ILE A 269 -6.25 14.35 2.65
CA ILE A 269 -5.81 15.53 1.88
C ILE A 269 -7.02 16.25 1.27
N ARG A 270 -8.04 15.52 0.84
CA ARG A 270 -9.32 16.08 0.39
C ARG A 270 -10.01 16.84 1.52
N CYS A 271 -10.13 16.25 2.71
CA CYS A 271 -10.71 16.89 3.90
C CYS A 271 -9.96 18.16 4.29
N LEU A 272 -8.62 18.10 4.35
CA LEU A 272 -7.78 19.27 4.66
C LEU A 272 -7.95 20.38 3.63
N ARG A 273 -7.99 20.05 2.33
CA ARG A 273 -8.22 21.03 1.26
C ARG A 273 -9.59 21.68 1.39
N HIS A 274 -10.62 20.91 1.70
CA HIS A 274 -11.97 21.43 1.91
C HIS A 274 -12.04 22.39 3.10
N LYS A 275 -11.44 22.04 4.25
CA LYS A 275 -11.36 22.91 5.43
C LYS A 275 -10.65 24.24 5.12
N VAL A 276 -9.54 24.20 4.36
CA VAL A 276 -8.82 25.42 3.94
C VAL A 276 -9.68 26.30 3.02
N LYS A 277 -10.36 25.71 2.03
CA LYS A 277 -11.25 26.45 1.13
C LYS A 277 -12.37 27.14 1.91
N LEU A 278 -13.01 26.44 2.84
CA LEU A 278 -14.07 26.99 3.67
C LEU A 278 -13.55 28.17 4.50
N HIS A 279 -12.37 28.02 5.12
CA HIS A 279 -11.75 29.08 5.91
C HIS A 279 -11.40 30.31 5.05
N CYS A 280 -10.89 30.11 3.83
CA CYS A 280 -10.60 31.21 2.90
C CYS A 280 -11.87 31.95 2.47
N ILE A 281 -12.97 31.22 2.22
CA ILE A 281 -14.27 31.81 1.86
C ILE A 281 -14.83 32.60 3.05
N ILE A 282 -14.76 32.06 4.27
CA ILE A 282 -15.22 32.75 5.47
C ILE A 282 -14.40 34.03 5.71
N ILE A 283 -13.07 33.97 5.58
CA ILE A 283 -12.22 35.16 5.67
C ILE A 283 -12.60 36.17 4.58
N PHE A 284 -12.84 35.73 3.35
CA PHE A 284 -13.27 36.61 2.27
C PHE A 284 -14.62 37.29 2.57
N ILE A 285 -15.61 36.54 3.09
CA ILE A 285 -16.90 37.11 3.49
C ILE A 285 -16.75 38.11 4.65
N ILE A 286 -15.86 37.84 5.61
CA ILE A 286 -15.61 38.74 6.75
C ILE A 286 -14.87 40.02 6.32
N ILE A 287 -13.93 39.93 5.36
CA ILE A 287 -13.17 41.09 4.87
C ILE A 287 -13.99 41.97 3.93
N PHE A 288 -14.92 41.39 3.18
CA PHE A 288 -15.74 42.10 2.19
C PHE A 288 -17.17 42.39 2.65
N ARG A 289 -17.44 42.32 3.97
CA ARG A 289 -18.64 42.85 4.62
C ARG A 289 -18.30 44.04 5.49
#